data_AF-A0A7J0DGS6-F1
#
_entry.id   AF-A0A7J0DGS6-F1
#
_cell.length_a   1.000
_cell.length_b   1.000
_cell.length_c   1.000
_cell.angle_alpha   90.00
_cell.angle_beta   90.00
_cell.angle_gamma   90.00
#
_symmetry.space_group_name_H-M   'P 1'
#
loop_
_entity.id
_entity.type
_entity.pdbx_description
1 polymer ?
#
loop_
_entity_poly.entity_id
_entity_poly.type
_entity_poly.pdbx_seq_one_letter_code
_entity_poly.pdbx_strand_id
1 'polypeptide(L)'
;MPVSPFFGSVVVILLLFSPCSDFVFPNDKAFASCTDLPTLNSFLHWTHKPSSRTLEIAYRHTGITSPKWVAWGINPTSPRMVGTQAIVAYQKPDGTMTVYTSPVNGYRTQLQEGELSFPVSDLSASFSNDEIIVFATLEVPDNTFALNHVWQDGPMNGNSLGMHDLSGSHLQPMGTLNLTSEQALASHGRDSNTVLKISHGVLNTVSWGIMMPLGFMTARYLKAVGPSTDPLWFYLHIALQLPGYIIGMAGGATGLLLLLHKSSGIHQPCHMGIGILLFCLGLLQVSALIFRPAKDHKYRYIWNRFHHGIGYTVLLLGFANIWIGFSILKPAMGWVIAYGVIFGAIVLSSVVLEVWKKLTRDGKTDAAQEVTISVNEAGENTA
;
A
#
# COMPACT_ATOMS: atom_id res chain seq x y z
N MET A 1 -31.26 -33.05 9.02
CA MET A 1 -31.42 -31.68 9.54
C MET A 1 -30.85 -30.71 8.52
N PRO A 2 -31.57 -29.66 8.11
CA PRO A 2 -31.08 -28.74 7.10
C PRO A 2 -30.11 -27.75 7.76
N VAL A 3 -28.93 -27.57 7.15
CA VAL A 3 -27.98 -26.52 7.53
C VAL A 3 -28.24 -25.32 6.63
N SER A 4 -28.83 -24.27 7.19
CA SER A 4 -28.92 -22.94 6.60
C SER A 4 -27.74 -22.08 7.06
N PRO A 5 -27.33 -21.07 6.28
CA PRO A 5 -26.00 -20.46 6.37
C PRO A 5 -25.99 -19.24 7.30
N PHE A 6 -24.96 -19.12 8.13
CA PHE A 6 -24.63 -17.86 8.80
C PHE A 6 -23.38 -17.27 8.13
N PHE A 7 -23.61 -16.41 7.13
CA PHE A 7 -22.62 -15.42 6.71
C PHE A 7 -23.08 -14.08 7.27
N GLY A 8 -22.52 -13.70 8.42
CA GLY A 8 -22.65 -12.35 8.96
C GLY A 8 -21.74 -11.41 8.17
N SER A 9 -22.33 -10.43 7.49
CA SER A 9 -21.59 -9.31 6.92
C SER A 9 -20.98 -8.47 8.04
N VAL A 10 -19.67 -8.55 8.19
CA VAL A 10 -18.90 -7.57 8.98
C VAL A 10 -18.66 -6.37 8.08
N VAL A 11 -19.49 -5.34 8.23
CA VAL A 11 -19.23 -4.02 7.65
C VAL A 11 -18.15 -3.36 8.51
N VAL A 12 -16.90 -3.40 8.01
CA VAL A 12 -15.80 -2.62 8.57
C VAL A 12 -16.00 -1.18 8.11
N ILE A 13 -16.27 -0.27 9.06
CA ILE A 13 -16.26 1.16 8.81
C ILE A 13 -14.80 1.57 8.59
N LEU A 14 -14.39 1.69 7.33
CA LEU A 14 -13.19 2.41 6.94
C LEU A 14 -13.42 3.89 7.27
N LEU A 15 -12.52 4.49 8.06
CA LEU A 15 -12.35 5.94 8.02
C LEU A 15 -11.91 6.28 6.59
N LEU A 16 -12.84 6.79 5.79
CA LEU A 16 -12.59 7.20 4.42
C LEU A 16 -11.69 8.44 4.48
N PHE A 17 -10.42 8.29 4.10
CA PHE A 17 -9.67 9.40 3.55
C PHE A 17 -10.32 9.72 2.20
N SER A 18 -11.07 10.82 2.11
CA SER A 18 -11.58 11.29 0.84
C SER A 18 -10.40 11.73 -0.02
N PRO A 19 -10.16 11.11 -1.18
CA PRO A 19 -9.12 11.55 -2.09
C PRO A 19 -9.38 13.00 -2.50
N CYS A 20 -8.32 13.71 -2.87
CA CYS A 20 -8.39 15.10 -3.32
C CYS A 20 -9.49 15.35 -4.37
N SER A 21 -9.76 14.39 -5.27
CA SER A 21 -10.78 14.47 -6.31
C SER A 21 -12.22 14.65 -5.81
N ASP A 22 -12.50 14.25 -4.58
CA ASP A 22 -13.85 14.21 -4.03
C ASP A 22 -14.18 15.47 -3.23
N PHE A 23 -13.21 16.37 -3.08
CA PHE A 23 -13.38 17.60 -2.33
C PHE A 23 -14.09 18.68 -3.14
N VAL A 24 -15.20 19.18 -2.61
CA VAL A 24 -15.97 20.28 -3.20
C VAL A 24 -15.61 21.57 -2.47
N PHE A 25 -15.07 22.55 -3.19
CA PHE A 25 -14.81 23.85 -2.60
C PHE A 25 -16.11 24.65 -2.43
N PRO A 26 -16.18 25.54 -1.42
CA PRO A 26 -17.25 26.51 -1.31
C PRO A 26 -17.38 27.38 -2.57
N ASN A 27 -18.59 27.85 -2.86
CA ASN A 27 -18.92 28.73 -4.00
C ASN A 27 -18.64 28.13 -5.39
N ASP A 28 -18.75 26.80 -5.54
CA ASP A 28 -18.55 26.07 -6.80
C ASP A 28 -17.18 26.32 -7.46
N LYS A 29 -16.17 26.71 -6.67
CA LYS A 29 -14.80 26.88 -7.16
C LYS A 29 -14.24 25.51 -7.54
N ALA A 30 -13.78 25.36 -8.78
CA ALA A 30 -13.25 24.11 -9.29
C ALA A 30 -11.82 24.29 -9.79
N PHE A 31 -11.01 23.25 -9.62
CA PHE A 31 -9.65 23.19 -10.15
C PHE A 31 -9.54 22.06 -11.17
N ALA A 32 -8.78 22.28 -12.24
CA ALA A 32 -8.63 21.31 -13.32
C ALA A 32 -7.88 20.06 -12.88
N SER A 33 -6.91 20.22 -11.98
CA SER A 33 -6.02 19.17 -11.52
C SER A 33 -5.87 19.20 -10.01
N CYS A 34 -5.52 18.05 -9.44
CA CYS A 34 -5.41 17.90 -8.01
C CYS A 34 -4.50 16.73 -7.64
N THR A 35 -3.84 16.80 -6.48
CA THR A 35 -2.94 15.75 -6.00
C THR A 35 -2.93 15.67 -4.47
N ASP A 36 -2.94 14.44 -3.95
CA ASP A 36 -2.66 14.15 -2.55
C ASP A 36 -1.15 14.23 -2.32
N LEU A 37 -0.70 15.12 -1.44
CA LEU A 37 0.73 15.23 -1.13
C LEU A 37 1.16 14.07 -0.23
N PRO A 38 2.36 13.48 -0.45
CA PRO A 38 2.76 12.25 0.25
C PRO A 38 2.86 12.36 1.78
N THR A 39 2.99 13.57 2.31
CA THR A 39 3.22 13.83 3.73
C THR A 39 2.38 15.00 4.23
N LEU A 40 2.19 15.04 5.55
CA LEU A 40 1.57 16.13 6.29
C LEU A 40 0.06 16.32 6.05
N ASN A 41 -0.67 15.29 5.60
CA ASN A 41 -2.13 15.38 5.35
C ASN A 41 -2.50 16.59 4.49
N SER A 42 -1.66 16.85 3.48
CA SER A 42 -1.75 18.02 2.62
C SER A 42 -2.19 17.66 1.21
N PHE A 43 -2.86 18.59 0.56
CA PHE A 43 -3.47 18.41 -0.76
C PHE A 43 -3.21 19.67 -1.59
N LEU A 44 -2.94 19.51 -2.88
CA LEU A 44 -2.78 20.64 -3.79
C LEU A 44 -3.75 20.49 -4.95
N HIS A 45 -4.53 21.53 -5.18
CA HIS A 45 -5.43 21.70 -6.31
C HIS A 45 -4.89 22.83 -7.17
N TRP A 46 -4.94 22.69 -8.49
CA TRP A 46 -4.48 23.74 -9.38
C TRP A 46 -5.18 23.75 -10.74
N THR A 47 -5.20 24.94 -11.33
CA THR A 47 -5.58 25.16 -12.73
C THR A 47 -4.47 25.98 -13.37
N HIS A 48 -3.76 25.39 -14.32
CA HIS A 48 -2.78 26.11 -15.13
C HIS A 48 -3.47 26.66 -16.38
N LYS A 49 -3.34 27.97 -16.59
CA LYS A 49 -3.88 28.67 -17.77
C LYS A 49 -2.69 29.22 -18.58
N PRO A 50 -2.17 28.46 -19.56
CA PRO A 50 -1.02 28.87 -20.35
C PRO A 50 -1.22 30.20 -21.08
N SER A 51 -2.43 30.48 -21.56
CA SER A 51 -2.76 31.71 -22.29
C SER A 51 -2.61 32.98 -21.46
N SER A 52 -2.89 32.90 -20.16
CA SER A 52 -2.77 34.02 -19.21
C SER A 52 -1.53 33.93 -18.33
N ARG A 53 -0.64 32.95 -18.54
CA ARG A 53 0.56 32.71 -17.71
C ARG A 53 0.25 32.58 -16.22
N THR A 54 -0.94 32.08 -15.88
CA THR A 54 -1.40 32.03 -14.49
C THR A 54 -1.57 30.59 -14.01
N LEU A 55 -1.13 30.35 -12.78
CA LEU A 55 -1.38 29.13 -12.03
C LEU A 55 -2.26 29.48 -10.83
N GLU A 56 -3.52 29.08 -10.89
CA GLU A 56 -4.44 29.18 -9.77
C GLU A 56 -4.24 27.96 -8.88
N ILE A 57 -4.10 28.14 -7.57
CA ILE A 57 -3.93 27.05 -6.62
C ILE A 57 -4.93 27.11 -5.46
N ALA A 58 -5.20 25.94 -4.89
CA ALA A 58 -5.65 25.79 -3.52
C ALA A 58 -4.82 24.74 -2.80
N TYR A 59 -4.06 25.17 -1.79
CA TYR A 59 -3.32 24.29 -0.90
C TYR A 59 -4.16 24.02 0.35
N ARG A 60 -4.40 22.74 0.62
CA ARG A 60 -5.22 22.25 1.73
C ARG A 60 -4.33 21.52 2.73
N HIS A 61 -4.53 21.77 4.02
CA HIS A 61 -3.85 21.06 5.10
C HIS A 61 -4.85 20.71 6.21
N THR A 62 -5.02 19.41 6.46
CA THR A 62 -6.07 18.87 7.35
C THR A 62 -5.50 18.35 8.67
N GLY A 63 -6.38 18.16 9.66
CA GLY A 63 -6.03 17.55 10.94
C GLY A 63 -5.33 18.52 11.89
N ILE A 64 -5.65 19.81 11.77
CA ILE A 64 -5.10 20.88 12.61
C ILE A 64 -5.84 20.87 13.94
N THR A 65 -5.26 20.18 14.92
CA THR A 65 -5.83 20.04 16.28
C THR A 65 -5.23 21.00 17.30
N SER A 66 -4.24 21.81 16.89
CA SER A 66 -3.55 22.81 17.71
C SER A 66 -3.13 24.00 16.85
N PRO A 67 -2.89 25.20 17.42
CA PRO A 67 -2.44 26.36 16.66
C PRO A 67 -1.15 26.10 15.88
N LYS A 68 -1.24 26.22 14.55
CA LYS A 68 -0.15 25.94 13.62
C LYS A 68 -0.17 26.93 12.45
N TRP A 69 1.01 27.16 11.90
CA TRP A 69 1.14 27.77 10.58
C TRP A 69 1.29 26.68 9.54
N VAL A 70 0.84 26.97 8.32
CA VAL A 70 1.02 26.13 7.15
C VAL A 70 1.64 26.96 6.03
N ALA A 71 2.45 26.32 5.20
CA ALA A 71 3.08 26.97 4.07
C ALA A 71 3.12 26.04 2.85
N TRP A 72 2.97 26.64 1.68
CA TRP A 72 3.27 26.02 0.39
C TRP A 72 4.03 27.00 -0.46
N GLY A 73 5.03 26.55 -1.21
CA GLY A 73 5.86 27.45 -2.00
C GLY A 73 6.52 26.78 -3.20
N ILE A 74 6.99 27.61 -4.12
CA ILE A 74 7.74 27.20 -5.30
C ILE A 74 9.22 27.46 -5.04
N ASN A 75 10.08 26.51 -5.38
CA ASN A 75 11.52 26.75 -5.41
C ASN A 75 12.00 26.75 -6.88
N PRO A 76 12.37 27.92 -7.44
CA PRO A 76 12.77 28.01 -8.84
C PRO A 76 14.03 27.22 -9.18
N THR A 77 14.85 26.85 -8.19
CA THR A 77 16.18 26.27 -8.41
C THR A 77 16.23 24.77 -8.17
N SER A 78 15.60 24.27 -7.10
CA SER A 78 15.66 22.84 -6.71
C SER A 78 14.59 22.49 -5.68
N PRO A 79 14.12 21.23 -5.60
CA PRO A 79 13.13 20.82 -4.60
C PRO A 79 13.76 20.71 -3.21
N ARG A 80 13.96 21.84 -2.53
CA ARG A 80 14.51 21.93 -1.16
C ARG A 80 13.99 23.18 -0.45
N MET A 81 14.08 23.22 0.88
CA MET A 81 13.62 24.35 1.69
C MET A 81 14.28 25.68 1.31
N VAL A 82 15.61 25.73 1.24
CA VAL A 82 16.35 26.99 0.97
C VAL A 82 16.18 27.41 -0.50
N GLY A 83 15.76 28.65 -0.70
CA GLY A 83 15.38 29.23 -1.99
C GLY A 83 13.89 29.09 -2.31
N THR A 84 13.08 28.55 -1.39
CA THR A 84 11.63 28.46 -1.58
C THR A 84 10.99 29.83 -1.44
N GLN A 85 10.07 30.12 -2.32
CA GLN A 85 9.25 31.32 -2.34
C GLN A 85 7.85 30.90 -1.91
N ALA A 86 7.55 31.13 -0.64
CA ALA A 86 6.44 30.51 0.07
C ALA A 86 5.25 31.45 0.21
N ILE A 87 4.08 30.83 0.32
CA ILE A 87 2.86 31.44 0.80
C ILE A 87 2.59 30.81 2.16
N VAL A 88 2.44 31.66 3.17
CA VAL A 88 2.30 31.26 4.58
C VAL A 88 0.92 31.66 5.04
N ALA A 89 0.24 30.77 5.77
CA ALA A 89 -1.06 31.05 6.35
C ALA A 89 -1.17 30.49 7.78
N TYR A 90 -1.90 31.22 8.61
CA TYR A 90 -2.27 30.76 9.96
C TYR A 90 -3.46 31.54 10.50
N GLN A 91 -4.12 30.98 11.51
CA GLN A 91 -5.18 31.66 12.25
C GLN A 91 -4.59 32.39 13.48
N LYS A 92 -4.90 33.68 13.62
CA LYS A 92 -4.56 34.47 14.81
C LYS A 92 -5.42 34.05 16.00
N PRO A 93 -5.01 34.36 17.25
CA PRO A 93 -5.80 34.08 18.45
C PRO A 93 -7.21 34.70 18.46
N ASP A 94 -7.44 35.78 17.70
CA ASP A 94 -8.75 36.41 17.53
C ASP A 94 -9.66 35.70 16.52
N GLY A 95 -9.19 34.59 15.94
CA GLY A 95 -9.91 33.78 14.96
C GLY A 95 -9.73 34.25 13.51
N THR A 96 -9.07 35.38 13.26
CA THR A 96 -8.86 35.90 11.91
C THR A 96 -7.75 35.14 11.17
N MET A 97 -7.94 34.92 9.87
CA MET A 97 -6.90 34.31 9.04
C MET A 97 -5.88 35.35 8.58
N THR A 98 -4.61 34.96 8.66
CA THR A 98 -3.48 35.72 8.10
C THR A 98 -2.88 34.90 6.97
N VAL A 99 -2.59 35.56 5.85
CA VAL A 99 -1.96 34.95 4.69
C VAL A 99 -1.05 35.99 4.01
N TYR A 100 0.18 35.59 3.66
CA TYR A 100 1.15 36.47 3.03
C TYR A 100 2.24 35.66 2.32
N THR A 101 3.09 36.33 1.55
CA THR A 101 4.24 35.73 0.87
C THR A 101 5.53 35.86 1.68
N SER A 102 6.41 34.87 1.62
CA SER A 102 7.68 34.85 2.36
C SER A 102 8.81 34.19 1.56
N PRO A 103 9.92 34.91 1.27
CA PRO A 103 11.11 34.31 0.68
C PRO A 103 11.95 33.57 1.73
N VAL A 104 12.14 32.25 1.54
CA VAL A 104 12.87 31.37 2.46
C VAL A 104 14.32 31.20 2.01
N ASN A 105 15.19 32.10 2.47
CA ASN A 105 16.60 32.14 2.06
C ASN A 105 17.55 31.32 2.96
N GLY A 106 17.04 30.65 4.00
CA GLY A 106 17.86 29.86 4.90
C GLY A 106 17.07 29.06 5.93
N TYR A 107 17.76 28.14 6.63
CA TYR A 107 17.16 27.25 7.63
C TYR A 107 16.70 27.95 8.92
N ARG A 108 17.16 29.18 9.18
CA ARG A 108 16.80 29.97 10.36
C ARG A 108 15.75 31.05 10.07
N THR A 109 14.95 30.85 9.03
CA THR A 109 13.84 31.75 8.69
C THR A 109 12.82 31.81 9.84
N GLN A 110 12.16 32.96 10.01
CA GLN A 110 10.94 33.06 10.83
C GLN A 110 9.71 33.27 9.94
N LEU A 111 9.84 32.95 8.66
CA LEU A 111 8.81 33.15 7.64
C LEU A 111 8.35 34.62 7.62
N GLN A 112 9.31 35.55 7.58
CA GLN A 112 9.03 36.97 7.49
C GLN A 112 8.33 37.30 6.16
N GLU A 113 7.35 38.18 6.22
CA GLU A 113 6.67 38.68 5.04
C GLU A 113 7.65 39.39 4.10
N GLY A 114 7.54 39.10 2.81
CA GLY A 114 8.41 39.67 1.78
C GLY A 114 7.96 39.32 0.37
N GLU A 115 8.51 40.05 -0.59
CA GLU A 115 8.18 39.88 -2.01
C GLU A 115 8.81 38.61 -2.60
N LEU A 116 8.12 38.04 -3.60
CA LEU A 116 8.59 36.91 -4.39
C LEU A 116 9.07 37.41 -5.76
N SER A 117 9.91 36.62 -6.42
CA SER A 117 10.43 36.86 -7.76
C SER A 117 9.38 36.73 -8.87
N PHE A 118 8.16 36.31 -8.52
CA PHE A 118 7.01 36.21 -9.42
C PHE A 118 5.80 36.85 -8.74
N PRO A 119 4.94 37.54 -9.50
CA PRO A 119 3.70 38.09 -8.97
C PRO A 119 2.76 37.04 -8.36
N VAL A 120 2.13 37.41 -7.25
CA VAL A 120 1.08 36.64 -6.58
C VAL A 120 -0.12 37.54 -6.34
N SER A 121 -1.31 37.09 -6.76
CA SER A 121 -2.58 37.77 -6.56
C SER A 121 -3.62 36.85 -5.92
N ASP A 122 -4.80 37.40 -5.62
CA ASP A 122 -5.96 36.67 -5.09
C ASP A 122 -5.66 35.85 -3.83
N LEU A 123 -4.73 36.36 -3.03
CA LEU A 123 -4.23 35.69 -1.86
C LEU A 123 -5.30 35.71 -0.76
N SER A 124 -5.73 34.52 -0.33
CA SER A 124 -6.70 34.37 0.74
C SER A 124 -6.50 33.03 1.46
N ALA A 125 -6.95 32.96 2.72
CA ALA A 125 -6.95 31.71 3.47
C ALA A 125 -8.21 31.60 4.33
N SER A 126 -8.67 30.36 4.53
CA SER A 126 -9.77 30.04 5.43
C SER A 126 -9.36 28.96 6.42
N PHE A 127 -9.95 29.00 7.61
CA PHE A 127 -9.86 27.92 8.59
C PHE A 127 -11.26 27.46 8.98
N SER A 128 -11.54 26.18 8.76
CA SER A 128 -12.82 25.55 9.08
C SER A 128 -12.64 24.04 9.16
N ASN A 129 -13.37 23.36 10.05
CA ASN A 129 -13.31 21.89 10.19
C ASN A 129 -11.88 21.34 10.38
N ASP A 130 -11.08 21.99 11.24
CA ASP A 130 -9.69 21.61 11.53
C ASP A 130 -8.79 21.55 10.27
N GLU A 131 -9.09 22.39 9.29
CA GLU A 131 -8.40 22.48 8.02
C GLU A 131 -8.13 23.94 7.64
N ILE A 132 -6.89 24.22 7.20
CA ILE A 132 -6.53 25.48 6.54
C ILE A 132 -6.54 25.24 5.02
N ILE A 133 -7.19 26.14 4.30
CA ILE A 133 -7.14 26.23 2.84
C ILE A 133 -6.53 27.56 2.44
N VAL A 134 -5.49 27.53 1.63
CA VAL A 134 -4.80 28.70 1.09
C VAL A 134 -5.06 28.78 -0.40
N PHE A 135 -5.58 29.92 -0.86
CA PHE A 135 -5.80 30.21 -2.27
C PHE A 135 -4.84 31.30 -2.74
N ALA A 136 -4.34 31.14 -3.95
CA ALA A 136 -3.51 32.14 -4.62
C ALA A 136 -3.54 31.95 -6.14
N THR A 137 -3.25 33.03 -6.85
CA THR A 137 -2.96 33.03 -8.29
C THR A 137 -1.52 33.46 -8.46
N LEU A 138 -0.70 32.62 -9.10
CA LEU A 138 0.71 32.90 -9.35
C LEU A 138 0.94 33.15 -10.83
N GLU A 139 1.81 34.10 -11.17
CA GLU A 139 2.29 34.23 -12.54
C GLU A 139 3.46 33.27 -12.78
N VAL A 140 3.37 32.45 -13.82
CA VAL A 140 4.36 31.43 -14.18
C VAL A 140 4.94 31.74 -15.56
N PRO A 141 6.27 31.69 -15.76
CA PRO A 141 6.88 31.98 -17.05
C PRO A 141 6.36 31.09 -18.18
N ASP A 142 6.41 31.62 -19.41
CA ASP A 142 6.07 30.86 -20.61
C ASP A 142 6.89 29.57 -20.73
N ASN A 143 6.28 28.51 -21.28
CA ASN A 143 6.90 27.19 -21.46
C ASN A 143 7.33 26.51 -20.14
N THR A 144 6.74 26.88 -19.01
CA THR A 144 6.95 26.15 -17.76
C THR A 144 6.08 24.89 -17.75
N PHE A 145 6.73 23.73 -17.91
CA PHE A 145 6.05 22.43 -17.88
C PHE A 145 6.09 21.77 -16.51
N ALA A 146 7.01 22.19 -15.65
CA ALA A 146 7.16 21.66 -14.30
C ALA A 146 7.70 22.73 -13.34
N LEU A 147 7.29 22.64 -12.07
CA LEU A 147 7.72 23.52 -10.99
C LEU A 147 8.17 22.68 -9.80
N ASN A 148 9.28 23.04 -9.15
CA ASN A 148 9.58 22.44 -7.85
C ASN A 148 8.74 23.13 -6.78
N HIS A 149 8.10 22.35 -5.93
CA HIS A 149 7.32 22.87 -4.82
C HIS A 149 7.77 22.26 -3.49
N VAL A 150 7.43 22.95 -2.41
CA VAL A 150 7.70 22.56 -1.03
C VAL A 150 6.47 22.93 -0.21
N TRP A 151 6.09 22.09 0.73
CA TRP A 151 5.04 22.39 1.70
C TRP A 151 5.53 22.13 3.12
N GLN A 152 4.95 22.75 4.12
CA GLN A 152 5.33 22.51 5.50
C GLN A 152 4.26 23.03 6.46
N ASP A 153 4.28 22.54 7.68
CA ASP A 153 3.57 23.11 8.81
C ASP A 153 4.45 23.18 10.06
N GLY A 154 4.08 24.05 11.00
CA GLY A 154 4.82 24.19 12.25
C GLY A 154 4.00 24.79 13.38
N PRO A 155 4.47 24.66 14.63
CA PRO A 155 3.75 25.11 15.81
C PRO A 155 3.71 26.64 15.87
N MET A 156 2.69 27.17 16.54
CA MET A 156 2.61 28.59 16.87
C MET A 156 2.54 28.83 18.38
N ASN A 157 3.07 29.99 18.79
CA ASN A 157 2.88 30.53 20.13
C ASN A 157 2.38 31.98 20.02
N GLY A 158 1.07 32.18 20.23
CA GLY A 158 0.40 33.44 19.92
C GLY A 158 0.51 33.75 18.42
N ASN A 159 1.15 34.88 18.08
CA ASN A 159 1.43 35.28 16.70
C ASN A 159 2.85 34.92 16.23
N SER A 160 3.61 34.16 17.03
CA SER A 160 4.98 33.76 16.67
C SER A 160 4.99 32.38 16.01
N LEU A 161 5.62 32.29 14.85
CA LEU A 161 5.76 31.07 14.07
C LEU A 161 7.00 30.31 14.55
N GLY A 162 6.79 29.12 15.11
CA GLY A 162 7.85 28.24 15.56
C GLY A 162 8.48 27.44 14.43
N MET A 163 9.65 26.86 14.69
CA MET A 163 10.33 25.96 13.76
C MET A 163 9.49 24.68 13.55
N HIS A 164 9.36 24.23 12.31
CA HIS A 164 8.74 22.94 11.99
C HIS A 164 9.58 21.78 12.54
N ASP A 165 8.98 20.60 12.69
CA ASP A 165 9.70 19.40 13.15
C ASP A 165 10.85 19.07 12.17
N LEU A 166 12.01 18.71 12.70
CA LEU A 166 13.23 18.40 11.94
C LEU A 166 13.41 16.88 11.73
N SER A 167 12.35 16.11 11.91
CA SER A 167 12.38 14.66 11.85
C SER A 167 11.19 14.07 11.08
N GLY A 168 11.27 12.77 10.78
CA GLY A 168 10.15 12.00 10.22
C GLY A 168 9.63 12.54 8.88
N SER A 169 8.30 12.68 8.80
CA SER A 169 7.59 13.13 7.59
C SER A 169 7.85 14.58 7.23
N HIS A 170 8.41 15.40 8.13
CA HIS A 170 8.68 16.82 7.90
C HIS A 170 9.98 17.07 7.11
N LEU A 171 10.78 16.03 6.82
CA LEU A 171 11.99 16.13 5.97
C LEU A 171 11.77 15.76 4.48
N GLN A 172 10.59 15.25 4.17
CA GLN A 172 10.13 14.83 2.85
C GLN A 172 9.18 15.77 2.07
N PRO A 173 8.63 16.89 2.62
CA PRO A 173 7.64 17.74 1.94
C PRO A 173 8.14 18.56 0.74
N MET A 174 8.68 17.91 -0.27
CA MET A 174 9.24 18.52 -1.47
C MET A 174 8.98 17.63 -2.69
N GLY A 175 8.77 18.25 -3.85
CA GLY A 175 8.43 17.52 -5.06
C GLY A 175 8.45 18.39 -6.31
N THR A 176 8.03 17.80 -7.43
CA THR A 176 7.90 18.48 -8.72
C THR A 176 6.46 18.37 -9.19
N LEU A 177 5.85 19.51 -9.50
CA LEU A 177 4.49 19.65 -10.01
C LEU A 177 4.53 19.79 -11.54
N ASN A 178 3.89 18.88 -12.26
CA ASN A 178 3.78 18.97 -13.73
C ASN A 178 2.54 19.80 -14.11
N LEU A 179 2.74 20.74 -15.04
CA LEU A 179 1.73 21.71 -15.49
C LEU A 179 1.15 21.42 -16.88
N THR A 180 1.57 20.34 -17.55
CA THR A 180 1.06 19.94 -18.87
C THR A 180 -0.37 19.44 -18.78
N SER A 181 -1.29 20.24 -19.34
CA SER A 181 -2.72 20.00 -19.39
C SER A 181 -3.08 19.07 -20.55
N GLU A 182 -3.00 17.76 -20.35
CA GLU A 182 -3.67 16.78 -21.25
C GLU A 182 -3.99 15.42 -20.57
N GLN A 183 -3.76 15.25 -19.27
CA GLN A 183 -4.07 14.01 -18.53
C GLN A 183 -4.72 14.25 -17.15
N ALA A 184 -5.45 15.35 -16.99
CA ALA A 184 -6.22 15.57 -15.77
C ALA A 184 -7.49 14.68 -15.66
N LEU A 185 -7.73 13.81 -16.64
CA LEU A 185 -8.67 12.70 -16.56
C LEU A 185 -7.86 11.40 -16.68
N ALA A 186 -7.51 10.83 -15.52
CA ALA A 186 -6.82 9.55 -15.34
C ALA A 186 -5.29 9.50 -15.61
N SER A 187 -4.48 10.27 -14.88
CA SER A 187 -3.22 9.72 -14.37
C SER A 187 -2.78 10.39 -13.07
N HIS A 188 -2.81 9.61 -11.98
CA HIS A 188 -2.05 9.93 -10.78
C HIS A 188 -0.58 10.09 -11.15
N GLY A 189 -0.08 11.32 -11.19
CA GLY A 189 1.34 11.65 -11.25
C GLY A 189 2.05 11.35 -9.93
N ARG A 190 1.86 10.14 -9.39
CA ARG A 190 2.66 9.59 -8.31
C ARG A 190 4.05 9.32 -8.91
N ASP A 191 5.12 9.81 -8.26
CA ASP A 191 6.51 9.55 -8.66
C ASP A 191 6.67 8.11 -9.17
N SER A 192 7.30 7.91 -10.32
CA SER A 192 7.40 6.60 -10.97
C SER A 192 8.01 5.55 -10.04
N ASN A 193 8.94 5.96 -9.17
CA ASN A 193 9.48 5.09 -8.12
C ASN A 193 8.44 4.78 -7.03
N THR A 194 7.60 5.73 -6.66
CA THR A 194 6.50 5.53 -5.71
C THR A 194 5.42 4.62 -6.30
N VAL A 195 5.08 4.75 -7.58
CA VAL A 195 4.20 3.79 -8.29
C VAL A 195 4.83 2.40 -8.29
N LEU A 196 6.10 2.29 -8.67
CA LEU A 196 6.81 1.00 -8.69
C LEU A 196 6.88 0.35 -7.29
N LYS A 197 7.11 1.13 -6.23
CA LYS A 197 7.11 0.64 -4.84
C LYS A 197 5.75 0.13 -4.40
N ILE A 198 4.68 0.88 -4.70
CA ILE A 198 3.31 0.48 -4.36
C ILE A 198 2.92 -0.76 -5.17
N SER A 199 3.17 -0.77 -6.48
CA SER A 199 2.92 -1.93 -7.35
C SER A 199 3.71 -3.15 -6.87
N HIS A 200 4.98 -3.01 -6.51
CA HIS A 200 5.79 -4.08 -5.91
C HIS A 200 5.12 -4.65 -4.65
N GLY A 201 4.74 -3.78 -3.71
CA GLY A 201 4.10 -4.20 -2.46
C GLY A 201 2.76 -4.90 -2.67
N VAL A 202 1.87 -4.32 -3.49
CA VAL A 202 0.53 -4.86 -3.74
C VAL A 202 0.61 -6.20 -4.48
N LEU A 203 1.34 -6.27 -5.59
CA LEU A 203 1.44 -7.49 -6.40
C LEU A 203 2.02 -8.65 -5.58
N ASN A 204 3.07 -8.41 -4.79
CA ASN A 204 3.67 -9.46 -3.97
C ASN A 204 2.83 -9.84 -2.76
N THR A 205 2.05 -8.91 -2.18
CA THR A 205 1.11 -9.24 -1.09
C THR A 205 -0.03 -10.12 -1.61
N VAL A 206 -0.60 -9.79 -2.76
CA VAL A 206 -1.67 -10.60 -3.40
C VAL A 206 -1.13 -11.97 -3.79
N SER A 207 0.04 -12.02 -4.44
CA SER A 207 0.68 -13.26 -4.87
C SER A 207 1.13 -14.14 -3.69
N TRP A 208 2.20 -13.72 -3.00
CA TRP A 208 2.89 -14.53 -2.00
C TRP A 208 2.16 -14.56 -0.66
N GLY A 209 1.44 -13.50 -0.32
CA GLY A 209 0.74 -13.36 0.96
C GLY A 209 -0.68 -13.92 0.99
N ILE A 210 -1.32 -14.09 -0.17
CA ILE A 210 -2.73 -14.52 -0.24
C ILE A 210 -2.89 -15.73 -1.16
N MET A 211 -2.58 -15.61 -2.46
CA MET A 211 -2.83 -16.67 -3.43
C MET A 211 -2.03 -17.95 -3.13
N MET A 212 -0.74 -17.82 -2.77
CA MET A 212 0.14 -18.95 -2.44
C MET A 212 -0.37 -19.73 -1.20
N PRO A 213 -0.68 -19.09 -0.06
CA PRO A 213 -1.34 -19.76 1.08
C PRO A 213 -2.67 -20.41 0.73
N LEU A 214 -3.55 -19.73 -0.02
CA LEU A 214 -4.84 -20.29 -0.41
C LEU A 214 -4.69 -21.52 -1.32
N GLY A 215 -3.75 -21.49 -2.27
CA GLY A 215 -3.41 -22.64 -3.10
C GLY A 215 -2.90 -23.82 -2.28
N PHE A 216 -2.06 -23.56 -1.27
CA PHE A 216 -1.60 -24.57 -0.33
C PHE A 216 -2.76 -25.18 0.47
N MET A 217 -3.62 -24.35 1.06
CA MET A 217 -4.79 -24.79 1.84
C MET A 217 -5.74 -25.64 1.00
N THR A 218 -6.01 -25.21 -0.23
CA THR A 218 -6.86 -25.91 -1.19
C THR A 218 -6.36 -27.34 -1.43
N ALA A 219 -5.08 -27.51 -1.76
CA ALA A 219 -4.51 -28.85 -1.95
C ALA A 219 -4.52 -29.68 -0.67
N ARG A 220 -4.24 -29.07 0.48
CA ARG A 220 -4.15 -29.78 1.76
C ARG A 220 -5.50 -30.31 2.24
N TYR A 221 -6.53 -29.47 2.18
CA TYR A 221 -7.82 -29.76 2.81
C TYR A 221 -8.81 -30.43 1.88
N LEU A 222 -8.85 -30.07 0.59
CA LEU A 222 -9.72 -30.79 -0.35
C LEU A 222 -9.25 -32.24 -0.54
N LYS A 223 -7.93 -32.47 -0.63
CA LYS A 223 -7.39 -33.83 -0.70
C LYS A 223 -7.74 -34.69 0.53
N ALA A 224 -8.05 -34.08 1.67
CA ALA A 224 -8.51 -34.79 2.87
C ALA A 224 -9.98 -35.25 2.81
N VAL A 225 -10.80 -34.61 1.97
CA VAL A 225 -12.19 -35.02 1.71
C VAL A 225 -12.23 -36.42 1.08
N GLY A 226 -11.22 -36.76 0.28
CA GLY A 226 -11.03 -38.08 -0.30
C GLY A 226 -11.27 -38.12 -1.82
N PRO A 227 -11.53 -39.31 -2.40
CA PRO A 227 -11.60 -39.53 -3.85
C PRO A 227 -12.61 -38.65 -4.58
N SER A 228 -13.68 -38.22 -3.91
CA SER A 228 -14.72 -37.35 -4.49
C SER A 228 -14.21 -35.98 -4.97
N THR A 229 -13.01 -35.58 -4.54
CA THR A 229 -12.39 -34.30 -4.93
C THR A 229 -11.18 -34.49 -5.82
N ASP A 230 -10.86 -35.73 -6.25
CA ASP A 230 -9.83 -35.99 -7.26
C ASP A 230 -10.49 -35.97 -8.65
N PRO A 231 -10.04 -35.16 -9.63
CA PRO A 231 -8.85 -34.30 -9.65
C PRO A 231 -9.08 -32.82 -9.25
N LEU A 232 -10.26 -32.43 -8.77
CA LEU A 232 -10.64 -31.05 -8.45
C LEU A 232 -9.62 -30.31 -7.56
N TRP A 233 -9.13 -30.94 -6.48
CA TRP A 233 -8.15 -30.32 -5.58
C TRP A 233 -6.87 -29.90 -6.33
N PHE A 234 -6.48 -30.68 -7.33
CA PHE A 234 -5.25 -30.45 -8.11
C PHE A 234 -5.43 -29.28 -9.07
N TYR A 235 -6.57 -29.21 -9.76
CA TYR A 235 -6.88 -28.09 -10.65
C TYR A 235 -7.04 -26.78 -9.88
N LEU A 236 -7.75 -26.78 -8.75
CA LEU A 236 -7.92 -25.57 -7.93
C LEU A 236 -6.58 -25.11 -7.32
N HIS A 237 -5.73 -26.05 -6.90
CA HIS A 237 -4.37 -25.73 -6.46
C HIS A 237 -3.59 -25.03 -7.58
N ILE A 238 -3.55 -25.60 -8.78
CA ILE A 238 -2.83 -25.01 -9.92
C ILE A 238 -3.42 -23.65 -10.32
N ALA A 239 -4.74 -23.53 -10.32
CA ALA A 239 -5.44 -22.29 -10.67
C ALA A 239 -5.13 -21.13 -9.71
N LEU A 240 -4.74 -21.41 -8.47
CA LEU A 240 -4.26 -20.40 -7.53
C LEU A 240 -2.74 -20.20 -7.63
N GLN A 241 -1.96 -21.28 -7.74
CA GLN A 241 -0.50 -21.22 -7.71
C GLN A 241 0.12 -20.63 -8.97
N LEU A 242 -0.35 -20.99 -10.17
CA LEU A 242 0.23 -20.50 -11.42
C LEU A 242 0.03 -18.99 -11.61
N PRO A 243 -1.20 -18.44 -11.52
CA PRO A 243 -1.40 -17.00 -11.62
C PRO A 243 -0.72 -16.27 -10.44
N GLY A 244 -0.77 -16.86 -9.24
CA GLY A 244 -0.02 -16.35 -8.09
C GLY A 244 1.46 -16.16 -8.42
N TYR A 245 2.11 -17.17 -8.99
CA TYR A 245 3.53 -17.10 -9.33
C TYR A 245 3.81 -16.04 -10.40
N ILE A 246 2.97 -15.94 -11.44
CA ILE A 246 3.09 -14.94 -12.50
C ILE A 246 2.96 -13.51 -11.95
N ILE A 247 1.95 -13.25 -11.11
CA ILE A 247 1.76 -11.95 -10.44
C ILE A 247 2.97 -11.64 -9.54
N GLY A 248 3.48 -12.65 -8.84
CA GLY A 248 4.68 -12.53 -8.02
C GLY A 248 5.90 -12.13 -8.85
N MET A 249 6.12 -12.75 -10.01
CA MET A 249 7.19 -12.37 -10.93
C MET A 249 7.05 -10.94 -11.44
N ALA A 250 5.83 -10.52 -11.80
CA ALA A 250 5.56 -9.13 -12.21
C ALA A 250 5.88 -8.14 -11.07
N GLY A 251 5.49 -8.46 -9.84
CA GLY A 251 5.87 -7.69 -8.65
C GLY A 251 7.37 -7.71 -8.38
N GLY A 252 8.06 -8.83 -8.64
CA GLY A 252 9.52 -8.93 -8.55
C GLY A 252 10.24 -8.03 -9.56
N ALA A 253 9.73 -8.00 -10.80
CA ALA A 253 10.27 -7.18 -11.86
C ALA A 253 10.22 -5.68 -11.51
N THR A 254 9.14 -5.20 -10.88
CA THR A 254 9.09 -3.80 -10.40
C THR A 254 10.13 -3.54 -9.30
N GLY A 255 10.40 -4.53 -8.45
CA GLY A 255 11.48 -4.47 -7.45
C GLY A 255 12.89 -4.39 -8.08
N LEU A 256 13.13 -5.14 -9.15
CA LEU A 256 14.38 -5.06 -9.93
C LEU A 256 14.51 -3.72 -10.67
N LEU A 257 13.43 -3.22 -11.24
CA LEU A 257 13.41 -1.89 -11.88
C LEU A 257 13.74 -0.79 -10.87
N LEU A 258 13.27 -0.89 -9.62
CA LEU A 258 13.64 0.04 -8.55
C LEU A 258 15.13 0.02 -8.21
N LEU A 259 15.78 -1.15 -8.32
CA LEU A 259 17.22 -1.28 -8.14
C LEU A 259 17.98 -0.58 -9.28
N LEU A 260 17.55 -0.79 -10.52
CA LEU A 260 18.21 -0.26 -11.71
C LEU A 260 18.11 1.27 -11.85
N HIS A 261 17.03 1.88 -11.33
CA HIS A 261 16.79 3.32 -11.43
C HIS A 261 17.45 4.17 -10.32
N LYS A 262 18.23 3.58 -9.38
CA LYS A 262 18.84 4.32 -8.27
C LYS A 262 20.35 4.52 -8.42
N SER A 263 20.76 5.79 -8.47
CA SER A 263 22.15 6.27 -8.31
C SER A 263 22.54 6.58 -6.84
N SER A 264 21.69 6.27 -5.85
CA SER A 264 21.99 6.56 -4.43
C SER A 264 21.33 5.61 -3.41
N GLY A 265 22.13 4.69 -2.88
CA GLY A 265 22.38 4.61 -1.43
C GLY A 265 21.40 3.88 -0.50
N ILE A 266 20.34 3.20 -0.95
CA ILE A 266 19.54 2.33 -0.05
C ILE A 266 19.45 0.93 -0.65
N HIS A 267 20.48 0.13 -0.42
CA HIS A 267 20.42 -1.32 -0.61
C HIS A 267 19.64 -1.93 0.56
N GLN A 268 18.62 -2.74 0.24
CA GLN A 268 17.91 -3.58 1.21
C GLN A 268 18.27 -5.05 0.95
N PRO A 269 19.52 -5.46 1.25
CA PRO A 269 20.07 -6.74 0.81
C PRO A 269 19.31 -7.94 1.38
N CYS A 270 18.73 -7.82 2.58
CA CYS A 270 17.95 -8.88 3.20
C CYS A 270 16.63 -9.13 2.45
N HIS A 271 15.80 -8.09 2.24
CA HIS A 271 14.54 -8.18 1.48
C HIS A 271 14.76 -8.70 0.06
N MET A 272 15.79 -8.17 -0.60
CA MET A 272 16.14 -8.58 -1.96
C MET A 272 16.62 -10.03 -2.01
N GLY A 273 17.49 -10.45 -1.08
CA GLY A 273 18.02 -11.81 -1.02
C GLY A 273 16.92 -12.84 -0.77
N ILE A 274 16.01 -12.56 0.17
CA ILE A 274 14.83 -13.41 0.42
C ILE A 274 13.91 -13.43 -0.80
N GLY A 275 13.68 -12.27 -1.44
CA GLY A 275 12.86 -12.16 -2.65
C GLY A 275 13.40 -12.99 -3.83
N ILE A 276 14.71 -12.93 -4.10
CA ILE A 276 15.35 -13.73 -5.15
C ILE A 276 15.24 -15.22 -4.82
N LEU A 277 15.49 -15.60 -3.57
CA LEU A 277 15.34 -16.99 -3.12
C LEU A 277 13.90 -17.48 -3.31
N LEU A 278 12.90 -16.66 -2.99
CA LEU A 278 11.49 -16.97 -3.22
C LEU A 278 11.18 -17.24 -4.70
N PHE A 279 11.74 -16.45 -5.63
CA PHE A 279 11.57 -16.71 -7.07
C PHE A 279 12.19 -18.03 -7.49
N CYS A 280 13.42 -18.33 -7.05
CA CYS A 280 14.08 -19.59 -7.37
C CYS A 280 13.29 -20.79 -6.82
N LEU A 281 12.83 -20.72 -5.57
CA LEU A 281 12.03 -21.78 -4.96
C LEU A 281 10.64 -21.90 -5.60
N GLY A 282 10.02 -20.78 -6.00
CA GLY A 282 8.75 -20.76 -6.73
C GLY A 282 8.87 -21.39 -8.12
N LEU A 283 9.94 -21.10 -8.87
CA LEU A 283 10.20 -21.75 -10.15
C LEU A 283 10.38 -23.26 -9.99
N LEU A 284 11.13 -23.66 -8.96
CA LEU A 284 11.30 -25.06 -8.60
C LEU A 284 9.95 -25.72 -8.26
N GLN A 285 9.04 -25.00 -7.58
CA GLN A 285 7.67 -25.45 -7.34
C GLN A 285 6.86 -25.60 -8.63
N VAL A 286 6.94 -24.65 -9.56
CA VAL A 286 6.21 -24.72 -10.85
C VAL A 286 6.74 -25.87 -11.72
N SER A 287 8.03 -26.21 -11.63
CA SER A 287 8.62 -27.36 -12.32
C SER A 287 7.95 -28.70 -11.94
N ALA A 288 7.21 -28.73 -10.81
CA ALA A 288 6.34 -29.84 -10.44
C ALA A 288 5.39 -30.25 -11.58
N LEU A 289 4.92 -29.34 -12.42
CA LEU A 289 4.02 -29.69 -13.52
C LEU A 289 4.66 -30.62 -14.56
N ILE A 290 5.98 -30.56 -14.71
CA ILE A 290 6.74 -31.35 -15.68
C ILE A 290 7.27 -32.62 -15.02
N PHE A 291 7.85 -32.49 -13.83
CA PHE A 291 8.61 -33.57 -13.19
C PHE A 291 7.79 -34.42 -12.19
N ARG A 292 6.47 -34.20 -12.10
CA ARG A 292 5.58 -34.94 -11.19
C ARG A 292 5.50 -36.43 -11.60
N PRO A 293 6.02 -37.37 -10.78
CA PRO A 293 5.96 -38.79 -11.12
C PRO A 293 4.52 -39.33 -11.10
N ALA A 294 4.29 -40.46 -11.77
CA ALA A 294 3.03 -41.21 -11.70
C ALA A 294 2.70 -41.64 -10.25
N LYS A 295 1.41 -41.89 -9.96
CA LYS A 295 0.93 -42.14 -8.58
C LYS A 295 1.57 -43.40 -7.94
N ASP A 296 1.91 -44.38 -8.76
CA ASP A 296 2.50 -45.68 -8.43
C ASP A 296 4.04 -45.71 -8.51
N HIS A 297 4.68 -44.62 -8.95
CA HIS A 297 6.12 -44.59 -9.14
C HIS A 297 6.90 -44.55 -7.82
N LYS A 298 8.00 -45.31 -7.68
CA LYS A 298 8.82 -45.41 -6.45
C LYS A 298 9.29 -44.06 -5.89
N TYR A 299 9.64 -43.11 -6.76
CA TYR A 299 10.11 -41.77 -6.37
C TYR A 299 8.99 -40.79 -5.99
N ARG A 300 7.72 -41.17 -6.15
CA ARG A 300 6.55 -40.32 -5.84
C ARG A 300 6.57 -39.85 -4.38
N TYR A 301 6.95 -40.73 -3.47
CA TYR A 301 7.04 -40.41 -2.05
C TYR A 301 8.10 -39.36 -1.72
N ILE A 302 9.31 -39.52 -2.28
CA ILE A 302 10.42 -38.56 -2.10
C ILE A 302 10.05 -37.21 -2.71
N TRP A 303 9.49 -37.23 -3.92
CA TRP A 303 9.02 -36.03 -4.60
C TRP A 303 7.95 -35.30 -3.78
N ASN A 304 6.98 -36.00 -3.17
CA ASN A 304 5.96 -35.38 -2.31
C ASN A 304 6.60 -34.71 -1.09
N ARG A 305 7.57 -35.35 -0.43
CA ARG A 305 8.27 -34.73 0.70
C ARG A 305 9.00 -33.46 0.29
N PHE A 306 9.72 -33.51 -0.83
CA PHE A 306 10.44 -32.37 -1.37
C PHE A 306 9.50 -31.23 -1.76
N HIS A 307 8.45 -31.52 -2.54
CA HIS A 307 7.44 -30.56 -2.96
C HIS A 307 6.76 -29.89 -1.76
N HIS A 308 6.36 -30.66 -0.76
CA HIS A 308 5.78 -30.10 0.47
C HIS A 308 6.80 -29.27 1.25
N GLY A 309 8.02 -29.77 1.46
CA GLY A 309 9.07 -29.10 2.22
C GLY A 309 9.42 -27.73 1.63
N ILE A 310 9.70 -27.68 0.34
CA ILE A 310 9.96 -26.40 -0.37
C ILE A 310 8.73 -25.51 -0.32
N GLY A 311 7.52 -26.07 -0.38
CA GLY A 311 6.26 -25.31 -0.33
C GLY A 311 6.08 -24.58 1.00
N TYR A 312 6.34 -25.26 2.12
CA TYR A 312 6.34 -24.63 3.45
C TYR A 312 7.40 -23.53 3.57
N THR A 313 8.60 -23.78 3.05
CA THR A 313 9.67 -22.76 3.03
C THR A 313 9.25 -21.51 2.26
N VAL A 314 8.62 -21.67 1.10
CA VAL A 314 8.10 -20.55 0.30
C VAL A 314 7.05 -19.75 1.07
N LEU A 315 6.12 -20.41 1.77
CA LEU A 315 5.10 -19.71 2.57
C LEU A 315 5.72 -18.91 3.73
N LEU A 316 6.67 -19.52 4.44
CA LEU A 316 7.36 -18.86 5.56
C LEU A 316 8.19 -17.66 5.10
N LEU A 317 8.98 -17.84 4.04
CA LEU A 317 9.78 -16.76 3.47
C LEU A 317 8.90 -15.66 2.88
N GLY A 318 7.78 -16.01 2.24
CA GLY A 318 6.82 -15.05 1.69
C GLY A 318 6.22 -14.16 2.79
N PHE A 319 5.78 -14.77 3.89
CA PHE A 319 5.33 -14.06 5.08
C PHE A 319 6.42 -13.10 5.61
N ALA A 320 7.61 -13.63 5.89
CA ALA A 320 8.71 -12.83 6.43
C ALA A 320 9.07 -11.65 5.52
N ASN A 321 9.13 -11.89 4.20
CA ASN A 321 9.52 -10.88 3.23
C ASN A 321 8.47 -9.77 3.07
N ILE A 322 7.18 -10.07 3.24
CA ILE A 322 6.12 -9.05 3.21
C ILE A 322 6.24 -8.13 4.44
N TRP A 323 6.47 -8.69 5.64
CA TRP A 323 6.66 -7.89 6.84
C TRP A 323 7.93 -7.04 6.78
N ILE A 324 9.03 -7.58 6.26
CA ILE A 324 10.24 -6.80 5.95
C ILE A 324 9.89 -5.68 4.95
N GLY A 325 9.14 -6.00 3.89
CA GLY A 325 8.65 -5.03 2.92
C GLY A 325 7.86 -3.87 3.55
N PHE A 326 6.99 -4.15 4.52
CA PHE A 326 6.28 -3.11 5.27
C PHE A 326 7.20 -2.24 6.13
N SER A 327 8.23 -2.82 6.75
CA SER A 327 9.21 -2.05 7.52
C SER A 327 10.03 -1.09 6.64
N ILE A 328 10.23 -1.46 5.36
CA ILE A 328 10.93 -0.65 4.36
C ILE A 328 9.99 0.43 3.79
N LEU A 329 8.79 0.05 3.36
CA LEU A 329 7.83 0.94 2.70
C LEU A 329 7.19 1.92 3.71
N LYS A 330 7.10 1.53 4.98
CA LYS A 330 6.38 2.25 6.05
C LYS A 330 5.02 2.76 5.58
N PRO A 331 4.13 1.87 5.07
CA PRO A 331 2.82 2.27 4.59
C PRO A 331 1.95 2.78 5.74
N ALA A 332 0.86 3.49 5.41
CA ALA A 332 -0.13 3.87 6.41
C ALA A 332 -0.61 2.64 7.20
N MET A 333 -0.83 2.81 8.51
CA MET A 333 -1.14 1.71 9.44
C MET A 333 -2.33 0.86 8.96
N GLY A 334 -3.30 1.47 8.28
CA GLY A 334 -4.44 0.76 7.68
C GLY A 334 -4.04 -0.40 6.75
N TRP A 335 -2.96 -0.27 5.96
CA TRP A 335 -2.47 -1.35 5.10
C TRP A 335 -1.90 -2.52 5.89
N VAL A 336 -1.14 -2.22 6.95
CA VAL A 336 -0.57 -3.23 7.84
C VAL A 336 -1.68 -3.98 8.58
N ILE A 337 -2.68 -3.24 9.09
CA ILE A 337 -3.86 -3.81 9.74
C ILE A 337 -4.64 -4.68 8.76
N ALA A 338 -4.94 -4.17 7.55
CA ALA A 338 -5.72 -4.89 6.56
C ALA A 338 -5.08 -6.24 6.20
N TYR A 339 -3.78 -6.26 5.90
CA TYR A 339 -3.09 -7.51 5.62
C TYR A 339 -2.98 -8.40 6.87
N GLY A 340 -2.74 -7.83 8.05
CA GLY A 340 -2.74 -8.57 9.31
C GLY A 340 -4.06 -9.30 9.59
N VAL A 341 -5.20 -8.66 9.29
CA VAL A 341 -6.53 -9.27 9.39
C VAL A 341 -6.71 -10.40 8.37
N ILE A 342 -6.34 -10.18 7.10
CA ILE A 342 -6.43 -11.21 6.06
C ILE A 342 -5.57 -12.43 6.42
N PHE A 343 -4.32 -12.19 6.81
CA PHE A 343 -3.41 -13.25 7.22
C PHE A 343 -3.93 -13.99 8.46
N GLY A 344 -4.43 -13.25 9.46
CA GLY A 344 -5.05 -13.83 10.65
C GLY A 344 -6.24 -14.71 10.30
N ALA A 345 -7.09 -14.30 9.35
CA ALA A 345 -8.21 -15.11 8.87
C ALA A 345 -7.75 -16.38 8.13
N ILE A 346 -6.70 -16.30 7.30
CA ILE A 346 -6.09 -17.47 6.63
C ILE A 346 -5.56 -18.46 7.67
N VAL A 347 -4.80 -17.98 8.65
CA VAL A 347 -4.23 -18.82 9.72
C VAL A 347 -5.35 -19.45 10.56
N LEU A 348 -6.33 -18.66 11.01
CA LEU A 348 -7.48 -19.17 11.77
C LEU A 348 -8.24 -20.25 11.00
N SER A 349 -8.55 -19.98 9.72
CA SER A 349 -9.21 -20.95 8.84
C SER A 349 -8.38 -22.23 8.71
N SER A 350 -7.04 -22.10 8.62
CA SER A 350 -6.16 -23.25 8.54
C SER A 350 -6.19 -24.09 9.82
N VAL A 351 -6.25 -23.47 11.01
CA VAL A 351 -6.34 -24.16 12.29
C VAL A 351 -7.67 -24.92 12.38
N VAL A 352 -8.78 -24.26 12.07
CA VAL A 352 -10.12 -24.88 12.06
C VAL A 352 -10.17 -26.08 11.12
N LEU A 353 -9.64 -25.93 9.90
CA LEU A 353 -9.61 -27.01 8.92
C LEU A 353 -8.68 -28.15 9.32
N GLU A 354 -7.57 -27.87 10.01
CA GLU A 354 -6.68 -28.91 10.52
C GLU A 354 -7.33 -29.71 11.66
N VAL A 355 -8.04 -29.05 12.57
CA VAL A 355 -8.83 -29.71 13.63
C VAL A 355 -9.93 -30.58 13.00
N TRP A 356 -10.71 -30.02 12.06
CA TRP A 356 -11.75 -30.77 11.34
C TRP A 356 -11.18 -32.01 10.64
N LYS A 357 -10.06 -31.86 9.94
CA LYS A 357 -9.37 -32.96 9.24
C LYS A 357 -8.92 -34.06 10.20
N LYS A 358 -8.39 -33.67 11.38
CA LYS A 358 -7.97 -34.62 12.42
C LYS A 358 -9.17 -35.40 12.98
N LEU A 359 -10.23 -34.70 13.39
CA LEU A 359 -11.46 -35.33 13.92
C LEU A 359 -12.10 -36.28 12.90
N THR A 360 -12.16 -35.88 11.62
CA THR A 360 -12.72 -36.72 10.56
C THR A 360 -11.88 -37.97 10.31
N ARG A 361 -10.55 -37.86 10.44
CA ARG A 361 -9.66 -39.03 10.31
C ARG A 361 -9.84 -39.98 11.49
N ASP A 362 -9.84 -39.45 12.70
CA ASP A 362 -9.93 -40.24 13.92
C ASP A 362 -11.28 -41.00 13.97
N GLY A 363 -12.40 -40.35 13.63
CA GLY A 363 -13.70 -41.03 13.53
C GLY A 363 -13.79 -42.11 12.44
N LYS A 364 -13.04 -41.98 11.33
CA LYS A 364 -12.93 -43.06 10.32
C LYS A 364 -12.14 -44.26 10.85
N THR A 365 -11.11 -44.01 11.67
CA THR A 365 -10.32 -45.06 12.30
C THR A 365 -11.16 -45.82 13.32
N ASP A 366 -11.92 -45.10 14.15
CA ASP A 366 -12.81 -45.69 15.15
C ASP A 366 -13.89 -46.57 14.49
N ALA A 367 -14.54 -46.08 13.44
CA ALA A 367 -15.54 -46.85 12.69
C ALA A 367 -14.95 -48.08 12.00
N ALA A 368 -13.73 -48.00 11.45
CA ALA A 368 -13.07 -49.15 10.84
C ALA A 368 -12.68 -50.21 11.89
N GLN A 369 -12.29 -49.78 13.09
CA GLN A 369 -11.98 -50.66 14.21
C GLN A 369 -13.25 -51.36 14.71
N GLU A 370 -14.37 -50.65 14.85
CA GLU A 370 -15.67 -51.22 15.23
C GLU A 370 -16.16 -52.27 14.23
N VAL A 371 -16.04 -52.00 12.92
CA VAL A 371 -16.36 -53.00 11.88
C VAL A 371 -15.47 -54.23 12.01
N THR A 372 -14.16 -54.06 12.23
CA THR A 372 -13.22 -55.18 12.37
C THR A 372 -13.56 -56.05 13.59
N ILE A 373 -13.92 -55.43 14.71
CA ILE A 373 -14.34 -56.14 15.93
C ILE A 373 -15.62 -56.94 15.66
N SER A 374 -16.65 -56.32 15.05
CA SER A 374 -17.93 -56.99 14.77
C SER A 374 -17.79 -58.20 13.81
N VAL A 375 -16.89 -58.12 12.82
CA VAL A 375 -16.62 -59.23 11.89
C VAL A 375 -15.93 -60.39 12.60
N ASN A 376 -14.99 -60.10 13.52
CA ASN A 376 -14.31 -61.14 14.28
C ASN A 376 -15.25 -61.85 15.25
N GLU A 377 -16.11 -61.11 15.97
CA GLU A 377 -17.13 -61.69 16.86
C GLU A 377 -18.18 -62.53 16.11
N ALA A 378 -18.54 -62.14 14.88
CA ALA A 378 -19.45 -62.92 14.04
C ALA A 378 -18.80 -64.23 13.53
N GLY A 379 -17.51 -64.20 13.22
CA GLY A 379 -16.76 -65.40 12.79
C GLY A 379 -16.60 -66.44 13.90
N GLU A 380 -16.36 -65.99 15.13
CA GLU A 380 -16.15 -66.86 16.31
C GLU A 380 -17.44 -67.60 16.75
N ASN A 381 -18.62 -67.02 16.49
CA ASN A 381 -19.93 -67.64 16.77
C ASN A 381 -20.41 -68.63 15.70
N THR A 382 -19.64 -68.82 14.61
CA THR A 382 -19.99 -69.74 13.50
C THR A 382 -19.02 -70.91 13.34
N ALA A 383 -18.00 -70.99 14.19
CA ALA A 383 -17.11 -72.13 14.36
C ALA A 383 -17.53 -72.96 15.58
#